data_AF-A0A538IJU6-F1
#
_entry.id   AF-A0A538IJU6-F1
#
_cell.length_a   1.000
_cell.length_b   1.000
_cell.length_c   1.000
_cell.angle_alpha   90.00
_cell.angle_beta   90.00
_cell.angle_gamma   90.00
#
_symmetry.space_group_name_H-M   'P 1'
#
loop_
_entity.id
_entity.type
_entity.pdbx_description
1 polymer ?
#
loop_
_entity_poly.entity_id
_entity_poly.type
_entity_poly.pdbx_seq_one_letter_code
_entity_poly.pdbx_strand_id
1 'polypeptide(L)'
;MYEPGLDRHEWESEWQALEDDLREDPAAALPELDGLVARMLEESGYDLTDPVAREGDEREVVTEYLAAHEITQAAERDSGELSPGDVAAAINGYRAVFAHLLTIRATADADLGAADTEEA
;
A
#
# COMPACT_ATOMS: atom_id res chain seq x y z
N MET A 1 -14.30 18.07 -1.46
CA MET A 1 -12.90 18.44 -1.73
C MET A 1 -12.08 17.49 -0.90
N TYR A 2 -11.43 16.50 -1.53
CA TYR A 2 -10.39 15.72 -0.88
C TYR A 2 -9.12 16.56 -1.01
N GLU A 3 -8.56 17.00 0.12
CA GLU A 3 -7.27 17.69 0.14
C GLU A 3 -6.18 16.63 -0.05
N PRO A 4 -5.44 16.65 -1.18
CA PRO A 4 -4.56 15.55 -1.53
C PRO A 4 -3.43 15.27 -0.52
N GLY A 5 -3.03 16.27 0.27
CA GLY A 5 -2.06 16.11 1.36
C GLY A 5 -2.64 15.50 2.65
N LEU A 6 -3.96 15.57 2.86
CA LEU A 6 -4.59 15.02 4.07
C LEU A 6 -4.53 13.48 4.04
N ASP A 7 -4.84 12.87 2.89
CA ASP A 7 -4.84 11.41 2.72
C ASP A 7 -3.45 10.80 2.96
N ARG A 8 -2.38 11.48 2.52
CA ARG A 8 -1.01 11.03 2.77
C ARG A 8 -0.70 10.97 4.28
N HIS A 9 -1.00 12.05 5.00
CA HIS A 9 -0.72 12.13 6.44
C HIS A 9 -1.55 11.11 7.23
N GLU A 10 -2.79 10.85 6.81
CA GLU A 10 -3.62 9.80 7.39
C GLU A 10 -3.01 8.41 7.12
N TRP A 11 -2.65 8.09 5.87
CA TRP A 11 -2.04 6.80 5.53
C TRP A 11 -0.71 6.55 6.25
N GLU A 12 0.15 7.57 6.38
CA GLU A 12 1.40 7.47 7.15
C GLU A 12 1.14 7.22 8.64
N SER A 13 0.09 7.82 9.20
CA SER A 13 -0.27 7.63 10.61
C SER A 13 -0.82 6.24 10.88
N GLU A 14 -1.69 5.73 10.01
CA GLU A 14 -2.22 4.36 10.08
C GLU A 14 -1.09 3.34 9.91
N TRP A 15 -0.18 3.57 8.95
CA TRP A 15 1.00 2.72 8.77
C TRP A 15 1.88 2.67 10.02
N GLN A 16 2.14 3.80 10.66
CA GLN A 16 2.91 3.85 11.91
C GLN A 16 2.26 3.06 13.05
N ALA A 17 0.92 3.08 13.13
CA ALA A 17 0.21 2.26 14.11
C ALA A 17 0.40 0.76 13.83
N LEU A 18 0.31 0.35 12.57
CA LEU A 18 0.53 -1.04 12.15
C LEU A 18 1.99 -1.50 12.32
N GLU A 19 2.98 -0.60 12.23
CA GLU A 19 4.38 -0.95 12.50
C GLU A 19 4.63 -1.40 13.95
N ASP A 20 3.82 -0.95 14.90
CA ASP A 20 3.90 -1.43 16.28
C ASP A 20 3.36 -2.85 16.39
N ASP A 21 2.19 -3.10 15.81
CA ASP A 21 1.56 -4.42 15.78
C ASP A 21 2.43 -5.44 15.04
N LEU A 22 3.06 -5.03 13.93
CA LEU A 22 4.04 -5.84 13.18
C LEU A 22 5.26 -6.26 14.02
N ARG A 23 5.66 -5.49 15.03
CA ARG A 23 6.76 -5.89 15.93
C ARG A 23 6.30 -6.92 16.96
N GLU A 24 5.05 -6.83 17.39
CA GLU A 24 4.48 -7.73 18.38
C GLU A 24 4.10 -9.07 17.74
N ASP A 25 3.29 -9.03 16.68
CA ASP A 25 2.85 -10.21 15.94
C ASP A 25 2.73 -9.90 14.42
N PRO A 26 3.80 -10.10 13.65
CA PRO A 26 3.81 -9.73 12.23
C PRO A 26 2.82 -10.51 11.39
N ALA A 27 2.45 -11.73 11.80
CA ALA A 27 1.49 -12.55 11.06
C ALA A 27 0.04 -12.09 11.33
N ALA A 28 -0.28 -11.71 12.56
CA ALA A 28 -1.60 -11.17 12.91
C ALA A 28 -1.87 -9.79 12.30
N ALA A 29 -0.83 -8.97 12.10
CA ALA A 29 -0.95 -7.64 11.51
C ALA A 29 -1.03 -7.63 9.96
N LEU A 30 -0.72 -8.75 9.28
CA LEU A 30 -0.80 -8.86 7.81
C LEU A 30 -2.17 -8.48 7.21
N PRO A 31 -3.33 -8.96 7.73
CA PRO A 31 -4.64 -8.58 7.20
C PRO A 31 -4.96 -7.09 7.33
N GLU A 32 -4.49 -6.44 8.40
CA GLU A 32 -4.68 -5.00 8.56
C GLU A 32 -3.82 -4.21 7.56
N LEU A 33 -2.60 -4.67 7.30
CA LEU A 33 -1.75 -4.12 6.23
C LEU A 33 -2.38 -4.28 4.84
N ASP A 34 -2.91 -5.47 4.54
CA ASP A 34 -3.60 -5.73 3.28
C ASP A 34 -4.76 -4.76 3.08
N GLY A 35 -5.61 -4.58 4.09
CA GLY A 35 -6.75 -3.68 4.02
C GLY A 35 -6.35 -2.21 3.79
N LEU A 36 -5.30 -1.73 4.45
CA LEU A 36 -4.79 -0.38 4.24
C LEU A 36 -4.29 -0.20 2.80
N VAL A 37 -3.44 -1.11 2.32
CA VAL A 37 -2.85 -1.01 0.98
C VAL A 37 -3.90 -1.18 -0.12
N ALA A 38 -4.84 -2.11 0.04
CA ALA A 38 -5.97 -2.30 -0.87
C ALA A 38 -6.78 -1.01 -1.04
N ARG A 39 -7.15 -0.38 0.09
CA ARG A 39 -7.85 0.90 0.08
C ARG A 39 -7.06 1.99 -0.64
N MET A 40 -5.76 2.11 -0.38
CA MET A 40 -4.93 3.12 -1.03
C MET A 40 -4.84 2.90 -2.55
N LEU A 41 -4.78 1.64 -3.00
CA LEU A 41 -4.79 1.28 -4.41
C LEU A 41 -6.13 1.67 -5.06
N GLU A 42 -7.26 1.34 -4.42
CA GLU A 42 -8.60 1.72 -4.89
C GLU A 42 -8.77 3.25 -4.95
N GLU A 43 -8.37 3.97 -3.91
CA GLU A 43 -8.44 5.45 -3.86
C GLU A 43 -7.52 6.11 -4.90
N SER A 44 -6.44 5.43 -5.28
CA SER A 44 -5.52 5.87 -6.34
C SER A 44 -5.99 5.47 -7.75
N GLY A 45 -7.09 4.74 -7.88
CA GLY A 45 -7.68 4.33 -9.16
C GLY A 45 -7.07 3.06 -9.76
N TYR A 46 -6.33 2.27 -8.98
CA TYR A 46 -5.85 0.96 -9.39
C TYR A 46 -7.01 -0.02 -9.41
N ASP A 47 -7.07 -0.80 -10.48
CA ASP A 47 -8.04 -1.89 -10.62
C ASP A 47 -7.33 -3.19 -10.24
N LEU A 48 -7.71 -3.76 -9.09
CA LEU A 48 -7.14 -4.99 -8.56
C LEU A 48 -7.67 -6.24 -9.26
N THR A 49 -8.76 -6.10 -10.05
CA THR A 49 -9.40 -7.21 -10.76
C THR A 49 -8.79 -7.49 -12.13
N ASP A 50 -8.16 -6.52 -12.79
CA ASP A 50 -7.46 -6.72 -14.05
C ASP A 50 -6.01 -6.18 -14.04
N PRO A 51 -5.04 -6.99 -13.59
CA PRO A 51 -3.62 -6.62 -13.62
C PRO A 51 -3.00 -6.66 -15.02
N VAL A 52 -3.68 -7.26 -16.02
CA VAL A 52 -3.12 -7.49 -17.36
C VAL A 52 -3.35 -6.30 -18.29
N ALA A 53 -4.36 -5.47 -18.01
CA ALA A 53 -4.64 -4.23 -18.72
C ALA A 53 -3.66 -3.09 -18.40
N ARG A 54 -2.76 -3.28 -17.42
CA ARG A 54 -1.83 -2.25 -16.94
C ARG A 54 -0.46 -2.33 -17.63
N GLU A 55 0.16 -1.17 -17.85
CA GLU A 55 1.47 -1.04 -18.49
C GLU A 55 2.50 -0.47 -17.49
N GLY A 56 3.76 -0.92 -17.57
CA GLY A 56 4.87 -0.39 -16.77
C GLY A 56 4.73 -0.63 -15.26
N ASP A 57 5.07 0.40 -14.47
CA ASP A 57 5.13 0.37 -13.01
C ASP A 57 3.79 -0.02 -12.36
N GLU A 58 2.66 0.39 -12.93
CA GLU A 58 1.35 0.07 -12.35
C GLU A 58 1.09 -1.44 -12.30
N ARG A 59 1.56 -2.18 -13.31
CA ARG A 59 1.43 -3.64 -13.33
C ARG A 59 2.30 -4.29 -12.27
N GLU A 60 3.52 -3.80 -12.09
CA GLU A 60 4.44 -4.31 -11.07
C GLU A 60 3.86 -4.09 -9.67
N VAL A 61 3.29 -2.91 -9.41
CA VAL A 61 2.64 -2.58 -8.14
C VAL A 61 1.47 -3.52 -7.83
N VAL A 62 0.56 -3.75 -8.79
CA VAL A 62 -0.56 -4.69 -8.58
C VAL A 62 -0.07 -6.13 -8.41
N THR A 63 0.98 -6.53 -9.14
CA THR A 63 1.56 -7.88 -9.02
C THR A 63 2.16 -8.10 -7.63
N GLU A 64 2.91 -7.12 -7.11
CA GLU A 64 3.47 -7.17 -5.76
C GLU A 64 2.38 -7.20 -4.69
N TYR A 65 1.33 -6.38 -4.85
CA TYR A 65 0.17 -6.41 -3.95
C TYR A 65 -0.50 -7.78 -3.93
N LEU A 66 -0.79 -8.36 -5.10
CA LEU A 66 -1.45 -9.66 -5.20
C LEU A 66 -0.61 -10.78 -4.57
N ALA A 67 0.71 -10.78 -4.80
CA ALA A 67 1.61 -11.76 -4.19
C ALA A 67 1.61 -11.67 -2.65
N ALA A 68 1.62 -10.46 -2.09
CA ALA A 68 1.52 -10.24 -0.65
C ALA A 68 0.12 -10.64 -0.13
N HIS A 69 -0.94 -10.32 -0.88
CA HIS A 69 -2.33 -10.66 -0.56
C HIS A 69 -2.56 -12.17 -0.49
N GLU A 70 -1.95 -12.94 -1.39
CA GLU A 70 -2.01 -14.41 -1.36
C GLU A 70 -1.40 -14.98 -0.06
N ILE A 71 -0.27 -14.42 0.38
CA ILE A 71 0.38 -14.82 1.64
C ILE A 71 -0.49 -14.43 2.85
N THR A 72 -1.06 -13.23 2.86
CA THR A 72 -1.99 -12.81 3.91
C THR A 72 -3.20 -13.75 4.00
N GLN A 73 -3.84 -14.07 2.88
CA GLN A 73 -4.96 -15.02 2.86
C GLN A 73 -4.55 -16.41 3.36
N ALA A 74 -3.34 -16.87 3.03
CA ALA A 74 -2.81 -18.11 3.57
C ALA A 74 -2.62 -18.01 5.10
N ALA A 75 -2.13 -16.87 5.61
CA ALA A 75 -1.92 -16.61 7.03
C ALA A 75 -3.23 -16.69 7.83
N GLU A 76 -4.31 -16.13 7.26
CA GLU A 76 -5.65 -16.14 7.87
C GLU A 76 -6.30 -17.52 7.85
N ARG A 77 -5.99 -18.35 6.84
CA ARG A 77 -6.52 -19.71 6.70
C ARG A 77 -5.84 -20.68 7.66
N ASP A 78 -4.51 -20.70 7.68
CA ASP A 78 -3.70 -21.53 8.56
C ASP A 78 -2.33 -20.90 8.79
N SER A 79 -2.18 -20.21 9.93
CA SER A 79 -0.94 -19.53 10.30
C SER A 79 0.22 -20.49 10.60
N GLY A 80 -0.03 -21.80 10.70
CA GLY A 80 0.99 -22.82 10.95
C GLY A 80 1.77 -23.24 9.70
N GLU A 81 1.27 -22.91 8.51
CA GLU A 81 1.90 -23.28 7.23
C GLU A 81 2.88 -22.23 6.71
N LEU A 82 2.83 -21.00 7.21
CA LEU A 82 3.70 -19.91 6.76
C LEU A 82 5.03 -19.88 7.50
N SER A 83 6.12 -19.76 6.75
CA SER A 83 7.42 -19.49 7.34
C SER A 83 7.55 -18.00 7.69
N PRO A 84 8.39 -17.63 8.67
CA PRO A 84 8.71 -16.23 8.94
C PRO A 84 9.28 -15.49 7.72
N GLY A 85 9.88 -16.23 6.77
CA GLY A 85 10.32 -15.68 5.48
C GLY A 85 9.17 -15.27 4.57
N ASP A 86 8.06 -16.03 4.55
CA ASP A 86 6.87 -15.71 3.76
C ASP A 86 6.18 -14.46 4.33
N VAL A 87 6.02 -14.40 5.66
CA VAL A 87 5.50 -13.22 6.35
C VAL A 87 6.35 -11.99 6.06
N ALA A 88 7.68 -12.12 6.14
CA ALA A 88 8.58 -11.03 5.79
C ALA A 88 8.46 -10.62 4.31
N ALA A 89 8.28 -11.57 3.38
CA ALA A 89 8.09 -11.26 1.97
C ALA A 89 6.80 -10.45 1.73
N ALA A 90 5.68 -10.84 2.36
CA ALA A 90 4.42 -10.10 2.28
C ALA A 90 4.56 -8.67 2.80
N ILE A 91 5.17 -8.49 3.98
CA ILE A 91 5.39 -7.16 4.57
C ILE A 91 6.24 -6.28 3.64
N ASN A 92 7.28 -6.84 3.02
CA ASN A 92 8.12 -6.10 2.08
C ASN A 92 7.35 -5.72 0.79
N GLY A 93 6.49 -6.60 0.29
CA GLY A 93 5.60 -6.31 -0.84
C GLY A 93 4.65 -5.14 -0.53
N TYR A 94 3.95 -5.19 0.61
CA TYR A 94 3.10 -4.09 1.05
C TYR A 94 3.87 -2.77 1.23
N ARG A 95 5.08 -2.82 1.80
CA ARG A 95 5.96 -1.65 1.94
C ARG A 95 6.33 -1.04 0.59
N ALA A 96 6.65 -1.87 -0.40
CA ALA A 96 7.01 -1.40 -1.73
C ALA A 96 5.84 -0.67 -2.40
N VAL A 97 4.65 -1.27 -2.33
CA VAL A 97 3.41 -0.68 -2.86
C VAL A 97 3.09 0.64 -2.14
N PHE A 98 3.13 0.65 -0.81
CA PHE A 98 2.87 1.84 0.01
C PHE A 98 3.81 3.00 -0.36
N ALA A 99 5.12 2.72 -0.43
CA ALA A 99 6.12 3.73 -0.79
C ALA A 99 5.91 4.30 -2.21
N HIS A 100 5.50 3.45 -3.15
CA HIS A 100 5.16 3.88 -4.51
C HIS A 100 3.95 4.82 -4.53
N LEU A 101 2.88 4.47 -3.83
CA LEU A 101 1.66 5.30 -3.73
C LEU A 101 1.94 6.66 -3.07
N LEU A 102 2.75 6.68 -2.00
CA LEU A 102 3.19 7.93 -1.39
C LEU A 102 4.02 8.80 -2.34
N THR A 103 4.85 8.19 -3.18
CA THR A 103 5.67 8.92 -4.16
C THR A 103 4.80 9.58 -5.23
N ILE A 104 3.78 8.86 -5.74
CA ILE A 104 2.81 9.42 -6.70
C ILE A 104 2.06 10.59 -6.06
N ARG A 105 1.58 10.44 -4.83
CA ARG A 105 0.83 11.48 -4.11
C ARG A 105 1.70 12.70 -3.84
N ALA A 106 2.94 12.51 -3.40
CA ALA A 106 3.89 13.60 -3.19
C ALA A 106 4.20 14.37 -4.48
N THR A 107 4.26 13.67 -5.61
CA THR A 107 4.41 14.30 -6.93
C THR A 107 3.17 15.12 -7.30
N ALA A 108 1.98 14.59 -7.05
CA ALA A 108 0.71 15.30 -7.31
C ALA A 108 0.54 16.56 -6.43
N ASP A 109 0.96 16.50 -5.16
CA ASP A 109 0.95 17.65 -4.25
C ASP A 109 1.90 18.77 -4.71
N ALA A 110 3.10 18.39 -5.17
CA ALA A 110 4.07 19.34 -5.71
C ALA A 110 3.58 20.05 -6.99
N ASP A 111 2.83 19.35 -7.84
CA ASP A 111 2.22 19.91 -9.06
C ASP A 111 1.13 20.96 -8.73
N LEU A 112 0.29 20.68 -7.72
CA LEU A 112 -0.76 21.60 -7.28
C LEU A 112 -0.21 22.86 -6.60
N GLY A 113 0.86 22.73 -5.81
CA GLY A 113 1.54 23.88 -5.18
C GLY A 113 2.25 24.79 -6.18
N ALA A 114 2.71 24.26 -7.32
CA ALA A 114 3.33 25.04 -8.37
C ALA A 114 2.31 25.90 -9.14
N ALA A 115 1.09 25.40 -9.35
CA ALA A 115 0.04 26.10 -10.09
C ALA A 115 -0.50 27.37 -9.39
N ASP A 116 -0.40 27.46 -8.06
CA ASP A 116 -0.83 28.65 -7.28
C ASP A 116 0.20 29.80 -7.33
N THR A 117 1.44 29.53 -7.78
CA THR A 117 2.54 30.51 -7.74
C THR A 117 2.66 31.36 -9.03
N GLU A 118 1.95 31.03 -10.11
CA GLU A 118 1.97 31.76 -11.39
C GLU A 118 0.80 32.77 -11.54
N GLU A 119 0.49 33.58 -10.52
CA GLU A 119 -0.24 34.85 -10.71
C GLU A 119 0.39 35.96 -9.83
N ALA A 120 1.45 36.60 -10.35
CA ALA A 120 2.03 37.82 -9.77
C ALA A 120 2.41 38.84 -10.85
#